data_AF-A0A833LRZ1-F1
#
_entry.id   AF-A0A833LRZ1-F1
#
_cell.length_a   1.000
_cell.length_b   1.000
_cell.length_c   1.000
_cell.angle_alpha   90.00
_cell.angle_beta   90.00
_cell.angle_gamma   90.00
#
_symmetry.space_group_name_H-M   'P 1'
#
loop_
_entity.id
_entity.type
_entity.pdbx_description
1 polymer ?
#
loop_
_entity_poly.entity_id
_entity_poly.type
_entity_poly.pdbx_seq_one_letter_code
_entity_poly.pdbx_strand_id
1 'polypeptide(L)'
;MSALRVLFIVLSVACVGGCGQGERDAAAQGAVASAWVAMARGEIDVEGGLVRITTPRDGRIESVAVEDGDVVAQGAVLATLDSGEARNGLALAEAALKQAQAQLAVAQARLAPLAQLA
;
A
#
# COMPACT_ATOMS: atom_id res chain seq x y z
N MET A 1 -34.57 -0.84 84.63
CA MET A 1 -33.57 -1.40 83.70
C MET A 1 -34.08 -1.65 82.26
N SER A 2 -35.34 -1.39 81.95
CA SER A 2 -35.91 -1.41 80.58
C SER A 2 -35.85 -0.04 79.88
N ALA A 3 -36.00 1.07 80.62
CA ALA A 3 -35.92 2.43 80.07
C ALA A 3 -34.52 2.85 79.58
N LEU A 4 -33.45 2.33 80.21
CA LEU A 4 -32.07 2.63 79.82
C LEU A 4 -31.65 1.92 78.50
N ARG A 5 -32.30 0.80 78.16
CA ARG A 5 -32.10 0.07 76.90
C ARG A 5 -32.84 0.73 75.73
N VAL A 6 -34.02 1.29 75.97
CA VAL A 6 -34.80 2.03 74.95
C VAL A 6 -34.12 3.36 74.60
N LEU A 7 -33.53 4.05 75.59
CA LEU A 7 -32.77 5.28 75.35
C LEU A 7 -31.52 5.04 74.49
N PHE A 8 -30.86 3.89 74.64
CA PHE A 8 -29.67 3.53 73.85
C PHE A 8 -29.98 3.16 72.39
N ILE A 9 -31.18 2.63 72.11
CA ILE A 9 -31.63 2.29 70.75
C ILE A 9 -32.12 3.54 69.99
N VAL A 10 -32.72 4.51 70.68
CA VAL A 10 -33.11 5.79 70.07
C VAL A 10 -31.89 6.67 69.77
N LEU A 11 -30.83 6.59 70.60
CA LEU A 11 -29.60 7.36 70.39
C LEU A 11 -28.74 6.83 69.22
N SER A 12 -28.78 5.53 68.92
CA SER A 12 -28.02 4.94 67.80
C SER A 12 -28.67 5.12 66.43
N VAL A 13 -30.00 5.29 66.36
CA VAL A 13 -30.72 5.57 65.10
C VAL A 13 -30.58 7.05 64.66
N ALA A 14 -30.28 7.96 65.58
CA ALA A 14 -30.04 9.38 65.28
C ALA A 14 -28.68 9.65 64.58
N CYS A 15 -27.73 8.72 64.64
CA CYS A 15 -26.39 8.90 64.04
C CYS A 15 -26.28 8.46 62.56
N VAL A 16 -27.31 7.83 61.98
CA VAL A 16 -27.24 7.32 60.58
C VAL A 16 -28.00 8.23 59.59
N GLY A 17 -28.70 9.27 60.08
CA GLY A 17 -29.57 10.12 59.28
C GLY A 17 -29.04 11.50 58.89
N GLY A 18 -27.75 11.80 58.99
CA GLY A 18 -27.25 13.17 58.80
C GLY A 18 -25.79 13.31 58.38
N CYS A 19 -25.50 13.06 57.11
CA CYS A 19 -24.49 13.79 56.31
C CYS A 19 -24.96 13.75 54.85
N GLY A 20 -25.72 14.78 54.46
CA GLY A 20 -26.04 15.07 53.07
C GLY A 20 -25.03 16.07 52.48
N GLN A 21 -24.67 15.81 51.22
CA GLN A 21 -24.26 16.75 50.17
C GLN A 21 -22.99 17.63 50.33
N GLY A 22 -22.12 17.50 49.32
CA GLY A 22 -20.88 18.27 49.12
C GLY A 22 -19.69 17.37 49.46
N GLU A 23 -18.77 16.97 48.58
CA GLU A 23 -18.44 17.41 47.25
C GLU A 23 -18.15 16.17 46.38
N ARG A 24 -18.70 16.12 45.17
CA ARG A 24 -18.15 15.29 44.11
C ARG A 24 -16.88 15.99 43.62
N ASP A 25 -15.80 15.83 44.37
CA ASP A 25 -14.46 16.12 43.85
C ASP A 25 -14.07 14.97 42.92
N ALA A 26 -14.77 14.93 41.77
CA ALA A 26 -14.13 14.49 40.56
C ALA A 26 -12.84 15.30 40.47
N ALA A 27 -11.71 14.62 40.66
CA ALA A 27 -10.39 15.20 40.46
C ALA A 27 -10.44 16.04 39.19
N ALA A 28 -10.51 17.36 39.38
CA ALA A 28 -10.48 18.34 38.33
C ALA A 28 -9.06 18.30 37.78
N GLN A 29 -8.83 17.31 36.92
CA GLN A 29 -7.77 17.34 35.94
C GLN A 29 -7.96 18.66 35.23
N GLY A 30 -6.97 19.55 35.33
CA GLY A 30 -6.96 20.84 34.68
C GLY A 30 -7.15 20.64 33.18
N ALA A 31 -8.41 20.66 32.74
CA ALA A 31 -8.77 20.69 31.35
C ALA A 31 -8.45 22.10 30.88
N VAL A 32 -7.28 22.25 30.26
CA VAL A 32 -7.00 23.39 29.41
C VAL A 32 -8.13 23.40 28.39
N ALA A 33 -9.06 24.36 28.50
CA ALA A 33 -10.19 24.47 27.60
C ALA A 33 -9.65 24.75 26.19
N SER A 34 -9.49 23.70 25.41
CA SER A 34 -9.11 23.83 24.01
C SER A 34 -10.26 24.52 23.29
N ALA A 35 -9.96 25.46 22.40
CA ALA A 35 -10.94 26.24 21.65
C ALA A 35 -11.77 25.38 20.65
N TRP A 36 -11.64 24.06 20.71
CA TRP A 36 -12.23 23.11 19.78
C TRP A 36 -13.41 22.41 20.45
N VAL A 37 -14.62 22.69 19.96
CA VAL A 37 -15.89 22.13 20.47
C VAL A 37 -16.10 20.67 20.02
N ALA A 38 -15.45 20.24 18.95
CA ALA A 38 -15.44 18.85 18.49
C ALA A 38 -14.13 18.57 17.74
N MET A 39 -13.54 17.40 18.00
CA MET A 39 -12.35 16.90 17.31
C MET A 39 -12.69 15.52 16.74
N ALA A 40 -12.36 15.30 15.47
CA ALA A 40 -12.51 14.01 14.81
C ALA A 40 -11.15 13.55 14.27
N ARG A 41 -10.85 12.25 14.43
CA ARG A 41 -9.67 11.64 13.82
C ARG A 41 -10.01 11.24 12.38
N GLY A 42 -9.24 11.74 11.44
CA GLY A 42 -9.23 11.27 10.06
C GLY A 42 -7.95 10.52 9.75
N GLU A 43 -8.01 9.65 8.75
CA GLU A 43 -6.84 9.06 8.11
C GLU A 43 -6.75 9.61 6.68
N ILE A 44 -5.54 9.96 6.26
CA ILE A 44 -5.26 10.45 4.92
C ILE A 44 -4.57 9.32 4.19
N ASP A 45 -5.18 8.83 3.12
CA ASP A 45 -4.59 7.86 2.21
C ASP A 45 -4.42 8.48 0.82
N VAL A 46 -3.53 7.89 0.03
CA VAL A 46 -3.27 8.31 -1.35
C VAL A 46 -4.35 7.74 -2.27
N GLU A 47 -4.98 8.61 -3.06
CA GLU A 47 -5.90 8.17 -4.10
C GLU A 47 -5.16 7.28 -5.11
N GLY A 48 -5.58 6.01 -5.21
CA GLY A 48 -4.91 5.00 -6.04
C GLY A 48 -3.92 4.09 -5.29
N GLY A 49 -3.66 4.34 -4.01
CA GLY A 49 -2.81 3.49 -3.19
C GLY A 49 -1.32 3.53 -3.58
N LEU A 50 -0.56 2.56 -3.06
CA LEU A 50 0.85 2.37 -3.39
C LEU A 50 1.01 1.40 -4.55
N VAL A 51 1.73 1.80 -5.59
CA VAL A 51 2.09 0.92 -6.71
C VAL A 51 3.50 0.39 -6.52
N ARG A 52 3.63 -0.94 -6.43
CA ARG A 52 4.94 -1.59 -6.40
C ARG A 52 5.45 -1.77 -7.83
N ILE A 53 6.54 -1.09 -8.15
CA ILE A 53 7.22 -1.26 -9.42
C ILE A 53 8.16 -2.47 -9.32
N THR A 54 8.08 -3.35 -10.32
CA THR A 54 8.94 -4.52 -10.48
C THR A 54 9.43 -4.60 -11.91
N THR A 55 10.52 -5.34 -12.13
CA THR A 55 10.99 -5.64 -13.48
C THR A 55 10.06 -6.66 -14.13
N PRO A 56 9.74 -6.51 -15.43
CA PRO A 56 8.87 -7.45 -16.15
C PRO A 56 9.57 -8.78 -16.48
N ARG A 57 10.90 -8.79 -16.43
CA ARG A 57 11.77 -9.95 -16.65
C ARG A 57 12.94 -9.88 -15.70
N ASP A 58 13.55 -11.03 -15.45
CA ASP A 58 14.83 -11.10 -14.75
C ASP A 58 15.93 -10.46 -15.59
N GLY A 59 16.87 -9.79 -14.94
CA GLY A 59 17.96 -9.11 -15.60
C GLY A 59 18.75 -8.21 -14.68
N ARG A 60 19.87 -7.69 -15.19
CA ARG A 60 20.69 -6.70 -14.49
C ARG A 60 20.15 -5.30 -14.76
N ILE A 61 20.13 -4.45 -13.74
CA ILE A 61 19.86 -3.02 -13.91
C ILE A 61 21.10 -2.38 -14.53
N GLU A 62 20.93 -1.73 -15.69
CA GLU A 62 21.96 -0.96 -16.38
C GLU A 62 22.07 0.45 -15.77
N SER A 63 20.94 1.09 -15.51
CA SER A 63 20.89 2.43 -14.91
C SER A 63 19.59 2.69 -14.17
N VAL A 64 19.64 3.60 -13.21
CA VAL A 64 18.48 4.17 -12.50
C VAL A 64 18.46 5.66 -12.84
N ALA A 65 17.30 6.17 -13.28
CA ALA A 65 17.16 7.52 -13.83
C ALA A 65 16.47 8.51 -12.87
N VAL A 66 16.09 8.06 -11.68
CA VAL A 66 15.33 8.83 -10.69
C VAL A 66 15.91 8.63 -9.30
N GLU A 67 15.70 9.59 -8.41
CA GLU A 67 16.06 9.53 -7.00
C GLU A 67 14.82 9.43 -6.10
N ASP A 68 15.06 9.06 -4.83
CA ASP A 68 13.99 8.98 -3.84
C ASP A 68 13.37 10.37 -3.60
N GLY A 69 12.04 10.45 -3.78
CA GLY A 69 11.28 11.69 -3.61
C GLY A 69 10.99 12.43 -4.92
N ASP A 70 11.50 11.95 -6.06
CA ASP A 70 11.20 12.54 -7.36
C ASP A 70 9.73 12.35 -7.77
N VAL A 71 9.15 13.40 -8.35
CA VAL A 71 7.81 13.35 -8.95
C VAL A 71 7.93 12.85 -10.38
N VAL A 72 7.30 11.71 -10.66
CA VAL A 72 7.36 11.05 -11.96
C VAL A 72 6.00 11.03 -12.65
N ALA A 73 6.00 11.21 -13.96
CA ALA A 73 4.79 11.11 -14.79
C ALA A 73 4.58 9.67 -15.28
N GLN A 74 3.35 9.36 -15.70
CA GLN A 74 3.05 8.08 -16.33
C GLN A 74 3.93 7.86 -17.57
N GLY A 75 4.55 6.68 -17.66
CA GLY A 75 5.44 6.32 -18.77
C GLY A 75 6.87 6.83 -18.64
N ALA A 76 7.21 7.55 -17.57
CA ALA A 76 8.58 7.91 -17.28
C ALA A 76 9.46 6.67 -17.07
N VAL A 77 10.67 6.70 -17.61
CA VAL A 77 11.65 5.63 -17.42
C VAL A 77 12.28 5.80 -16.05
N LEU A 78 12.04 4.84 -15.15
CA LEU A 78 12.61 4.85 -13.79
C LEU A 78 13.96 4.14 -13.72
N ALA A 79 14.08 3.02 -14.43
CA ALA A 79 15.29 2.24 -14.53
C ALA A 79 15.37 1.52 -15.88
N THR A 80 16.59 1.32 -16.37
CA THR A 80 16.88 0.59 -17.59
C THR A 80 17.48 -0.77 -17.24
N LEU A 81 16.94 -1.83 -17.85
CA LEU A 81 17.52 -3.17 -17.75
C LEU A 81 18.54 -3.37 -18.87
N ASP A 82 19.62 -4.08 -18.53
CA ASP A 82 20.55 -4.61 -19.51
C ASP A 82 19.77 -5.43 -20.55
N SER A 83 20.08 -5.17 -21.81
CA SER A 83 19.41 -5.75 -22.97
C SER A 83 20.35 -6.54 -23.87
N GLY A 84 21.59 -6.80 -23.44
CA GLY A 84 22.57 -7.57 -24.22
C GLY A 84 22.07 -8.94 -24.67
N GLU A 85 21.56 -9.76 -23.73
CA GLU A 85 21.01 -11.08 -24.05
C GLU A 85 19.79 -11.01 -24.98
N ALA A 86 18.88 -10.06 -24.72
CA ALA A 86 17.70 -9.86 -25.54
C ALA A 86 18.06 -9.44 -26.97
N ARG A 87 19.05 -8.54 -27.14
CA ARG A 87 19.56 -8.11 -28.45
C ARG A 87 20.23 -9.26 -29.20
N ASN A 88 21.03 -10.08 -28.51
CA ASN A 88 21.67 -11.25 -29.11
C ASN A 88 20.63 -12.29 -29.56
N GLY A 89 19.61 -12.56 -28.73
CA GLY A 89 18.51 -13.44 -29.09
C GLY A 89 17.73 -12.96 -30.30
N LEU A 90 17.45 -11.65 -30.39
CA LEU A 90 16.84 -11.04 -31.57
C LEU A 90 17.70 -11.22 -32.82
N ALA A 91 19.00 -10.93 -32.73
CA ALA A 91 19.91 -11.08 -33.87
C ALA A 91 19.97 -12.52 -34.39
N LEU A 92 19.97 -13.51 -33.48
CA LEU A 92 19.90 -14.93 -33.86
C LEU A 92 18.58 -15.28 -34.55
N ALA A 93 17.45 -14.82 -34.02
CA ALA A 93 16.14 -15.06 -34.61
C ALA A 93 16.01 -14.43 -36.00
N GLU A 94 16.52 -13.21 -36.18
CA GLU A 94 16.55 -12.53 -37.48
C GLU A 94 17.44 -13.26 -38.51
N ALA A 95 18.60 -13.77 -38.07
CA ALA A 95 19.47 -14.58 -38.93
C ALA A 95 18.78 -15.88 -39.36
N ALA A 96 18.11 -16.56 -38.44
CA ALA A 96 17.34 -17.77 -38.74
C ALA A 96 16.18 -17.49 -39.72
N LEU A 97 15.49 -16.36 -39.54
CA LEU A 97 14.42 -15.92 -40.46
C LEU A 97 14.98 -15.68 -41.87
N LYS A 98 16.09 -14.96 -42.02
CA LYS A 98 16.73 -14.71 -43.32
C LYS A 98 17.15 -16.01 -43.99
N GLN A 99 17.70 -16.96 -43.24
CA GLN A 99 18.07 -18.26 -43.76
C GLN A 99 16.84 -19.03 -44.27
N ALA A 100 15.75 -19.06 -43.49
CA ALA A 100 14.51 -19.74 -43.88
C ALA A 100 13.90 -19.11 -45.14
N GLN A 101 13.91 -17.78 -45.24
CA GLN A 101 13.45 -17.06 -46.44
C GLN A 101 14.30 -17.39 -47.67
N ALA A 102 15.62 -17.48 -47.54
CA ALA A 102 16.50 -17.89 -48.63
C ALA A 102 16.20 -19.33 -49.09
N GLN A 103 15.99 -20.24 -48.14
CA GLN A 103 15.60 -21.62 -48.45
C GLN A 103 14.26 -21.69 -49.18
N LEU A 104 13.28 -20.89 -48.74
CA LEU A 104 11.98 -20.77 -49.41
C LEU A 104 12.14 -20.26 -50.84
N ALA A 105 12.93 -19.20 -51.04
CA ALA A 105 13.19 -18.65 -52.37
C ALA A 105 13.84 -19.69 -53.31
N VAL A 106 14.81 -20.47 -52.80
CA VAL A 106 15.42 -21.57 -53.56
C VAL A 106 14.40 -22.65 -53.89
N ALA A 107 13.54 -23.03 -52.94
CA ALA A 107 12.49 -24.02 -53.18
C ALA A 107 11.48 -23.54 -54.23
N GLN A 108 11.05 -22.28 -54.16
CA GLN A 108 10.16 -21.67 -55.14
C GLN A 108 10.80 -21.61 -56.54
N ALA A 109 12.08 -21.23 -56.63
CA ALA A 109 12.82 -21.21 -57.89
C ALA A 109 12.93 -22.60 -58.54
N ARG A 110 12.99 -23.68 -57.76
CA ARG A 110 12.97 -25.06 -58.28
C ARG A 110 11.59 -25.48 -58.81
N LEU A 111 10.51 -24.95 -58.24
CA LEU A 111 9.14 -25.27 -58.65
C LEU A 111 8.69 -24.48 -59.88
N ALA A 112 9.19 -23.26 -60.07
CA ALA A 112 8.76 -22.37 -61.17
C ALA A 112 8.86 -22.98 -62.58
N PRO A 113 9.93 -23.72 -62.96
CA PRO A 113 10.00 -24.38 -64.26
C PRO A 113 9.00 -25.53 -64.43
N LEU A 114 8.65 -26.23 -63.34
CA LEU A 114 7.70 -27.35 -63.38
C LEU A 114 6.27 -26.89 -63.62
N ALA A 115 5.92 -25.70 -63.12
CA ALA A 115 4.62 -25.08 -63.34
C ALA A 115 4.39 -24.63 -64.80
N GLN A 116 5.44 -24.51 -65.62
CA GLN A 116 5.33 -24.14 -67.04
C GLN A 116 5.08 -25.34 -67.97
N LEU A 117 5.19 -26.56 -67.45
CA LEU A 117 5.01 -27.81 -68.19
C LEU A 117 3.63 -28.44 -67.99
N ALA A 118 2.76 -27.81 -67.19
CA ALA A 118 1.37 -28.18 -66.95
C ALA A 118 0.43 -27.22 -67.66
#